data_AF-A0A942P2V4-F1
#
_entry.id   AF-A0A942P2V4-F1
#
_cell.length_a   1.000
_cell.length_b   1.000
_cell.length_c   1.000
_cell.angle_alpha   90.00
_cell.angle_beta   90.00
_cell.angle_gamma   90.00
#
_symmetry.space_group_name_H-M   'P 1'
#
loop_
_entity.id
_entity.type
_entity.pdbx_description
1 polymer ?
#
loop_
_entity_poly.entity_id
_entity_poly.type
_entity_poly.pdbx_seq_one_letter_code
_entity_poly.pdbx_strand_id
1 'polypeptide(L)'
;MVLQREEPIAIWGKTAPGKMVEVKLGSTLRKSVATKDSVWKVYLPKRPATREPQSLIISSGDTVVQFQNILIGDVWICTGQSNMEWPMIKEQHWQGEIYDTYQPYIRLLNPPPT
;
A
#
# COMPACT_ATOMS: atom_id res chain seq x y z
N MET A 1 2.47 -0.64 -4.45
CA MET A 1 2.27 -0.60 -2.98
C MET A 1 2.21 -2.02 -2.38
N VAL A 2 2.64 -2.20 -1.14
CA VAL A 2 2.49 -3.46 -0.36
C VAL A 2 1.69 -3.17 0.90
N LEU A 3 0.78 -4.06 1.29
CA LEU A 3 0.07 -4.03 2.57
C LEU A 3 0.55 -5.20 3.45
N GLN A 4 0.63 -4.99 4.76
CA GLN A 4 1.13 -5.98 5.71
C GLN A 4 0.26 -7.25 5.73
N ARG A 5 0.89 -8.41 5.63
CA ARG A 5 0.26 -9.74 5.76
C ARG A 5 0.04 -10.12 7.23
N GLU A 6 -0.85 -11.08 7.44
CA GLU A 6 -1.16 -11.70 8.74
C GLU A 6 -1.68 -10.76 9.84
N GLU A 7 -1.93 -9.50 9.50
CA GLU A 7 -2.53 -8.49 10.37
C GLU A 7 -3.80 -7.89 9.73
N PRO A 8 -4.78 -7.43 10.53
CA PRO A 8 -5.93 -6.71 10.02
C PRO A 8 -5.50 -5.46 9.22
N ILE A 9 -6.00 -5.34 7.99
CA ILE A 9 -5.64 -4.21 7.12
C ILE A 9 -6.55 -3.03 7.45
N ALA A 10 -5.97 -2.00 8.05
CA ALA A 10 -6.65 -0.74 8.30
C ALA A 10 -6.64 0.15 7.04
N ILE A 11 -7.82 0.60 6.63
CA ILE A 11 -7.97 1.65 5.60
C ILE A 11 -8.79 2.78 6.21
N TRP A 12 -8.33 4.01 6.07
CA TRP A 12 -8.96 5.18 6.66
C TRP A 12 -8.81 6.39 5.76
N GLY A 13 -9.62 7.41 6.02
CA GLY A 13 -9.56 8.65 5.28
C GLY A 13 -10.54 9.68 5.82
N LYS A 14 -10.79 10.70 5.00
CA LYS A 14 -11.77 11.75 5.28
C LYS A 14 -12.87 11.81 4.23
N THR A 15 -14.07 12.17 4.64
CA THR A 15 -15.21 12.52 3.78
C THR A 15 -16.23 13.31 4.60
N ALA A 16 -17.23 13.92 3.96
CA ALA A 16 -18.29 14.65 4.67
C ALA A 16 -18.94 13.79 5.78
N PRO A 17 -19.21 14.36 6.97
CA PRO A 17 -19.80 13.63 8.10
C PRO A 17 -21.08 12.88 7.73
N GLY A 18 -21.27 11.68 8.27
CA GLY A 18 -22.44 10.86 8.01
C GLY A 18 -22.49 10.20 6.62
N LYS A 19 -21.54 10.48 5.73
CA LYS A 19 -21.44 9.76 4.44
C LYS A 19 -20.99 8.32 4.67
N MET A 20 -21.65 7.40 3.94
CA MET A 20 -21.23 6.01 3.85
C MET A 20 -20.02 5.90 2.93
N VAL A 21 -19.03 5.13 3.38
CA VAL A 21 -17.83 4.76 2.61
C VAL A 21 -17.83 3.25 2.42
N GLU A 22 -17.63 2.81 1.19
CA GLU A 22 -17.45 1.41 0.85
C GLU A 22 -16.00 1.16 0.41
N VAL A 23 -15.37 0.15 0.97
CA VAL A 23 -13.98 -0.22 0.72
C VAL A 23 -13.92 -1.67 0.25
N LYS A 24 -13.44 -1.86 -0.97
CA LYS A 24 -13.29 -3.16 -1.62
C LYS A 24 -11.83 -3.46 -1.89
N LEU A 25 -11.28 -4.51 -1.29
CA LEU A 25 -9.93 -5.01 -1.57
C LEU A 25 -10.04 -6.42 -2.18
N GLY A 26 -9.77 -6.55 -3.48
CA GLY A 26 -10.07 -7.78 -4.21
C GLY A 26 -11.56 -8.15 -4.10
N SER A 27 -11.87 -9.32 -3.54
CA SER A 27 -13.24 -9.79 -3.31
C SER A 27 -13.87 -9.34 -1.98
N THR A 28 -13.08 -8.82 -1.02
CA THR A 28 -13.62 -8.44 0.29
C THR A 28 -14.17 -7.02 0.27
N LEU A 29 -15.38 -6.87 0.80
CA LEU A 29 -16.08 -5.61 0.95
C LEU A 29 -16.29 -5.28 2.44
N ARG A 30 -16.02 -4.02 2.81
CA ARG A 30 -16.39 -3.44 4.10
C ARG A 30 -16.99 -2.06 3.89
N LYS A 31 -17.89 -1.67 4.80
CA LYS A 31 -18.51 -0.34 4.82
C LYS A 31 -18.19 0.34 6.14
N SER A 32 -18.13 1.66 6.11
CA SER A 32 -18.03 2.51 7.28
C SER A 32 -18.84 3.78 7.05
N VAL A 33 -19.06 4.54 8.11
CA VAL A 33 -19.71 5.86 8.03
C VAL A 33 -18.74 6.87 8.64
N ALA A 34 -18.59 8.00 7.98
CA ALA A 34 -17.77 9.08 8.50
C ALA A 34 -18.34 9.64 9.81
N THR A 35 -17.48 9.78 10.81
CA THR A 35 -17.80 10.40 12.09
C THR A 35 -18.11 11.88 11.92
N LYS A 36 -18.59 12.52 13.00
CA LYS A 36 -18.81 13.97 13.03
C LYS A 36 -17.55 14.76 12.70
N ASP A 37 -16.37 14.21 12.98
CA ASP A 37 -15.06 14.82 12.69
C ASP A 37 -14.59 14.56 11.25
N SER A 38 -15.48 14.10 10.36
CA SER A 38 -15.17 13.79 8.96
C SER A 38 -14.18 12.66 8.76
N VAL A 39 -13.98 11.78 9.75
CA VAL A 39 -13.03 10.64 9.68
C VAL A 39 -13.81 9.34 9.52
N TRP A 40 -13.28 8.42 8.71
CA TRP A 40 -13.79 7.05 8.62
C TRP A 40 -12.63 6.06 8.66
N LYS A 41 -12.91 4.84 9.15
CA LYS A 41 -11.95 3.73 9.20
C LYS A 41 -12.69 2.41 8.99
N VAL A 42 -12.06 1.49 8.28
CA VAL A 42 -12.46 0.07 8.19
C VAL A 42 -11.27 -0.81 8.54
N TYR A 43 -11.57 -2.00 9.06
CA TYR A 43 -10.62 -3.10 9.13
C TYR A 43 -11.07 -4.21 8.20
N LEU A 44 -10.21 -4.55 7.25
CA LEU A 44 -10.36 -5.74 6.43
C LEU A 44 -9.70 -6.92 7.17
N PRO A 45 -10.21 -8.16 7.02
CA PRO A 45 -9.60 -9.34 7.62
C PRO A 45 -8.14 -9.47 7.20
N LYS A 46 -7.31 -10.04 8.10
CA LYS A 46 -5.94 -10.41 7.78
C LYS A 46 -5.87 -11.37 6.60
N ARG A 47 -4.78 -11.33 5.85
CA ARG A 47 -4.57 -12.15 4.64
C ARG A 47 -3.14 -12.68 4.57
N PRO A 48 -2.94 -13.85 3.96
CA PRO A 48 -1.60 -14.33 3.62
C PRO A 48 -0.96 -13.46 2.54
N ALA A 49 0.35 -13.66 2.34
CA ALA A 49 1.08 -13.01 1.25
C ALA A 49 0.49 -13.38 -0.12
N THR A 50 0.51 -12.44 -1.07
CA THR A 50 0.05 -12.67 -2.44
C THR A 50 1.16 -12.39 -3.44
N ARG A 51 1.23 -13.22 -4.49
CA ARG A 51 2.04 -12.93 -5.69
C ARG A 51 1.21 -12.25 -6.77
N GLU A 52 -0.10 -12.44 -6.75
CA GLU A 52 -1.03 -11.82 -7.66
C GLU A 52 -1.42 -10.41 -7.17
N PRO A 53 -1.30 -9.38 -8.02
CA PRO A 53 -1.70 -8.04 -7.65
C PRO A 53 -3.20 -7.90 -7.41
N GLN A 54 -3.56 -7.15 -6.38
CA GLN A 54 -4.92 -6.84 -5.95
C GLN A 54 -5.30 -5.41 -6.32
N SER A 55 -6.60 -5.15 -6.43
CA SER A 55 -7.19 -3.81 -6.55
C SER A 55 -7.85 -3.37 -5.24
N LEU A 56 -7.66 -2.12 -4.85
CA LEU A 56 -8.38 -1.45 -3.78
C LEU A 56 -9.27 -0.36 -4.40
N ILE A 57 -10.57 -0.43 -4.12
CA ILE A 57 -11.56 0.56 -4.55
C ILE A 57 -12.21 1.13 -3.30
N ILE A 58 -12.24 2.45 -3.20
CA ILE A 58 -12.89 3.20 -2.12
C ILE A 58 -13.94 4.10 -2.77
N SER A 59 -15.20 3.99 -2.37
CA SER A 59 -16.30 4.80 -2.89
C SER A 59 -17.10 5.46 -1.78
N SER A 60 -17.60 6.67 -2.06
CA SER A 60 -18.45 7.47 -1.16
C SER A 60 -19.31 8.41 -2.01
N GLY A 61 -20.60 8.10 -2.15
CA GLY A 61 -21.47 8.77 -3.13
C GLY A 61 -20.91 8.62 -4.55
N ASP A 62 -20.76 9.74 -5.26
CA ASP A 62 -20.25 9.78 -6.64
C ASP A 62 -18.71 9.76 -6.73
N THR A 63 -18.02 9.85 -5.59
CA THR A 63 -16.55 9.84 -5.56
C THR A 63 -16.03 8.41 -5.48
N VAL A 64 -15.10 8.07 -6.37
CA VAL A 64 -14.42 6.77 -6.40
C VAL A 64 -12.91 6.98 -6.50
N VAL A 65 -12.17 6.31 -5.63
CA VAL A 65 -10.70 6.23 -5.65
C VAL A 65 -10.29 4.79 -5.88
N GLN A 66 -9.37 4.57 -6.81
CA GLN A 66 -8.89 3.24 -7.16
C GLN A 66 -7.37 3.18 -7.07
N PHE A 67 -6.88 2.14 -6.40
CA PHE A 67 -5.47 1.77 -6.38
C PHE A 67 -5.34 0.39 -6.99
N GLN A 68 -4.44 0.27 -7.97
CA GLN A 68 -4.15 -0.98 -8.63
C GLN A 68 -2.78 -1.49 -8.23
N ASN A 69 -2.51 -2.74 -8.60
CA ASN A 69 -1.23 -3.37 -8.37
C ASN A 69 -0.81 -3.33 -6.89
N ILE A 70 -1.63 -3.86 -5.99
CA ILE A 70 -1.32 -3.97 -4.56
C ILE A 70 -0.92 -5.41 -4.23
N LEU A 71 0.20 -5.61 -3.54
CA LEU A 71 0.55 -6.93 -3.00
C LEU A 71 0.27 -6.97 -1.50
N ILE A 72 -0.05 -8.15 -0.98
CA ILE A 72 -0.02 -8.42 0.46
C ILE A 72 1.30 -9.11 0.78
N GLY A 73 2.04 -8.62 1.76
CA GLY A 73 3.39 -9.11 2.06
C GLY A 73 3.97 -8.52 3.34
N ASP A 74 5.28 -8.68 3.52
CA ASP A 74 5.97 -8.06 4.64
C ASP A 74 6.30 -6.59 4.33
N VAL A 75 6.08 -5.72 5.31
CA VAL A 75 6.48 -4.32 5.26
C VAL A 75 7.66 -4.12 6.21
N TRP A 76 8.82 -3.82 5.64
CA TRP A 76 10.03 -3.54 6.41
C TRP A 76 10.25 -2.04 6.50
N ILE A 77 10.50 -1.55 7.70
CA ILE A 77 11.05 -0.22 7.91
C ILE A 77 12.56 -0.41 8.01
N CYS A 78 13.24 -0.07 6.92
CA CYS A 78 14.69 -0.11 6.91
C CYS A 78 15.20 1.20 7.52
N THR A 79 15.73 1.13 8.74
CA THR A 79 16.40 2.26 9.41
C THR A 79 17.89 1.94 9.57
N GLY A 80 18.76 2.95 9.39
CA GLY A 80 20.21 2.81 9.56
C GLY A 80 21.04 3.13 8.31
N GLN A 81 22.37 3.05 8.46
CA GLN A 81 23.47 3.27 7.50
C GLN A 81 23.33 4.42 6.49
N SER A 82 24.34 5.29 6.44
CA SER A 82 24.39 6.51 5.62
C SER A 82 24.34 6.30 4.09
N ASN A 83 24.30 5.04 3.61
CA ASN A 83 24.34 4.70 2.19
C ASN A 83 23.08 3.97 1.68
N MET A 84 22.00 3.93 2.46
CA MET A 84 20.75 3.25 2.05
C MET A 84 20.04 3.89 0.86
N GLU A 85 20.36 5.13 0.52
CA GLU A 85 19.86 5.84 -0.67
C GLU A 85 20.86 5.80 -1.84
N TRP A 86 21.97 5.05 -1.73
CA TRP A 86 22.96 5.00 -2.80
C TRP A 86 22.35 4.36 -4.06
N PRO A 87 22.24 5.09 -5.17
CA PRO A 87 21.56 4.57 -6.34
C PRO A 87 22.42 3.50 -7.00
N MET A 88 21.81 2.38 -7.40
CA MET A 88 22.50 1.25 -8.03
C MET A 88 23.36 1.63 -9.24
N ILE A 89 22.97 2.68 -9.97
CA ILE A 89 23.74 3.18 -11.13
C ILE A 89 25.11 3.78 -10.74
N LYS A 90 25.33 4.10 -9.47
CA LYS A 90 26.60 4.61 -8.93
C LYS A 90 27.42 3.51 -8.22
N GLU A 91 26.96 2.27 -8.22
CA GLU A 91 27.72 1.14 -7.66
C GLU A 91 28.82 0.71 -8.66
N GLN A 92 29.97 0.28 -8.13
CA GLN A 92 31.19 0.04 -8.91
C GLN A 92 31.06 -1.13 -9.91
N HIS A 93 30.25 -2.14 -9.60
CA HIS A 93 30.03 -3.36 -10.36
C HIS A 93 28.67 -3.40 -11.07
N TRP A 94 27.96 -2.26 -11.18
CA TRP A 94 26.58 -2.19 -11.67
C TRP A 94 26.34 -2.94 -12.99
N GLN A 95 27.31 -2.91 -13.91
CA GLN A 95 27.21 -3.55 -15.24
C GLN A 95 27.08 -5.07 -15.15
N GLY A 96 27.70 -5.69 -14.15
CA GLY A 96 27.61 -7.12 -13.91
C GLY A 96 26.34 -7.49 -13.13
N GLU A 97 25.97 -6.68 -12.15
CA GLU A 97 24.89 -6.99 -11.20
C GLU A 97 23.49 -6.74 -11.79
N ILE A 98 23.34 -5.82 -12.76
CA ILE A 98 22.00 -5.40 -13.24
C ILE A 98 21.10 -6.56 -13.70
N TYR A 99 21.69 -7.63 -14.25
CA TYR A 99 20.94 -8.77 -14.79
C TYR A 99 20.22 -9.59 -13.70
N ASP A 100 20.69 -9.55 -12.46
CA ASP A 100 20.12 -10.30 -11.33
C ASP A 100 19.24 -9.43 -10.41
N THR A 101 19.10 -8.14 -10.73
CA THR A 101 18.38 -7.16 -9.87
C THR A 101 16.86 -7.16 -10.05
N TYR A 102 16.30 -7.88 -11.03
CA TYR A 102 14.86 -7.88 -11.26
C TYR A 102 14.10 -8.64 -10.17
N GLN A 103 13.60 -7.89 -9.19
CA GLN A 103 12.84 -8.42 -8.04
C GLN A 103 11.41 -7.88 -8.04
N PRO A 104 10.47 -8.49 -8.81
CA PRO A 104 9.12 -7.93 -9.05
C PRO A 104 8.23 -7.83 -7.80
N TYR A 105 8.60 -8.51 -6.71
CA TYR A 105 7.87 -8.52 -5.45
C TYR A 105 8.47 -7.60 -4.40
N ILE A 106 9.64 -7.00 -4.66
CA ILE A 106 10.24 -6.00 -3.79
C ILE A 106 9.80 -4.61 -4.27
N ARG A 107 9.36 -3.77 -3.34
CA ARG A 107 8.89 -2.41 -3.65
C ARG A 107 9.51 -1.43 -2.67
N LEU A 108 10.23 -0.46 -3.20
CA LEU A 108 10.81 0.63 -2.43
C LEU A 108 9.80 1.78 -2.33
N LEU A 109 9.54 2.25 -1.11
CA LEU A 109 8.88 3.54 -0.89
C LEU A 109 9.98 4.61 -0.80
N ASN A 110 10.10 5.43 -1.84
CA ASN A 110 10.98 6.60 -1.83
C ASN A 110 10.11 7.87 -1.83
N PRO A 111 9.90 8.53 -0.67
CA PRO A 111 9.16 9.78 -0.63
C PRO A 111 9.93 10.88 -1.38
N PRO A 112 9.25 11.85 -2.02
CA PRO A 112 9.93 12.98 -2.63
C PRO A 112 10.73 13.77 -1.58
N PRO A 113 11.85 14.40 -1.97
CA PRO A 113 12.59 15.27 -1.06
C PRO A 113 11.66 16.41 -0.57
N THR A 114 11.67 16.64 0.74
CA THR A 114 10.94 17.72 1.41
C THR A 114 11.55 19.08 1.11
#